data_AF-A0A7S0LS30-F1
#
_entry.id   AF-A0A7S0LS30-F1
#
_cell.length_a   1.000
_cell.length_b   1.000
_cell.length_c   1.000
_cell.angle_alpha   90.00
_cell.angle_beta   90.00
_cell.angle_gamma   90.00
#
_symmetry.space_group_name_H-M   'P 1'
#
loop_
_entity.id
_entity.type
_entity.pdbx_description
1 polymer ?
#
loop_
_entity_poly.entity_id
_entity_poly.type
_entity_poly.pdbx_seq_one_letter_code
_entity_poly.pdbx_strand_id
1 'polypeptide(L)'
;AGVRRGHRAADSRFGMAGVTMPLQASYPGLKRVHEKPPIYVVESFLTSEECDQLIGVAGPLLQRSKTHAVAGSEATKGRTSLTCHLAKKNQSCPIVLQKIQKLTNKPYGHMELPQVARYTDSQRYVEHYDGVDPHTEAGRAFCANGGQRIATVLMYL
;
A
#
# COMPACT_ATOMS: atom_id res chain seq x y z
N ALA A 1 -21.44 56.21 -7.41
CA ALA A 1 -22.01 55.16 -8.28
C ALA A 1 -20.86 54.64 -9.16
N GLY A 2 -20.18 53.53 -8.87
CA GLY A 2 -20.70 52.21 -8.55
C GLY A 2 -20.67 51.40 -9.85
N VAL A 3 -19.77 50.41 -9.97
CA VAL A 3 -19.97 49.09 -10.60
C VAL A 3 -18.64 48.37 -10.92
N ARG A 4 -18.43 47.28 -10.16
CA ARG A 4 -17.86 45.96 -10.50
C ARG A 4 -16.37 45.84 -10.87
N ARG A 5 -15.56 45.57 -9.83
CA ARG A 5 -14.37 44.71 -9.92
C ARG A 5 -14.82 43.30 -10.32
N GLY A 6 -14.39 42.83 -11.49
CA GLY A 6 -14.59 41.44 -11.90
C GLY A 6 -13.76 40.50 -11.03
N HIS A 7 -14.43 39.83 -10.09
CA HIS A 7 -13.95 38.59 -9.48
C HIS A 7 -13.88 37.54 -10.59
N ARG A 8 -12.68 37.22 -11.10
CA ARG A 8 -12.47 35.94 -11.77
C ARG A 8 -12.44 34.89 -10.68
N ALA A 9 -13.55 34.16 -10.55
CA ALA A 9 -13.61 32.94 -9.77
C ALA A 9 -12.48 32.02 -10.25
N ALA A 10 -11.62 31.61 -9.32
CA ALA A 10 -10.70 30.51 -9.54
C ALA A 10 -11.57 29.27 -9.78
N ASP A 11 -11.53 28.79 -11.01
CA ASP A 11 -12.19 27.57 -11.44
C ASP A 11 -11.47 26.38 -10.77
N SER A 12 -11.96 26.02 -9.59
CA SER A 12 -11.47 24.89 -8.79
C SER A 12 -12.01 23.58 -9.38
N ARG A 13 -11.50 23.20 -10.56
CA ARG A 13 -11.64 21.84 -11.08
C ARG A 13 -10.48 21.00 -10.58
N PHE A 14 -10.66 20.38 -9.41
CA PHE A 14 -9.81 19.29 -8.94
C PHE A 14 -10.06 18.05 -9.83
N GLY A 15 -9.42 18.03 -11.00
CA GLY A 15 -9.33 16.84 -11.85
C GLY A 15 -8.01 16.13 -11.56
N MET A 16 -8.00 15.15 -10.66
CA MET A 16 -6.86 14.23 -10.51
C MET A 16 -6.90 13.12 -11.56
N ALA A 17 -6.99 13.50 -12.84
CA ALA A 17 -6.73 12.61 -13.95
C ALA A 17 -5.26 12.77 -14.34
N GLY A 18 -4.41 11.80 -13.97
CA GLY A 18 -3.09 11.63 -14.59
C GLY A 18 -1.84 11.83 -13.73
N VAL A 19 -1.95 12.06 -12.42
CA VAL A 19 -0.76 12.10 -11.56
C VAL A 19 -0.47 10.71 -11.02
N THR A 20 0.35 9.94 -11.73
CA THR A 20 0.92 8.71 -11.21
C THR A 20 2.04 9.06 -10.23
N MET A 21 2.19 8.30 -9.15
CA MET A 21 3.28 8.51 -8.20
C MET A 21 4.63 8.30 -8.94
N PRO A 22 5.54 9.30 -8.95
CA PRO A 22 6.83 9.12 -9.61
C PRO A 22 7.66 8.07 -8.87
N LEU A 23 8.37 7.24 -9.64
CA LEU A 23 9.35 6.27 -9.16
C LEU A 23 10.74 6.69 -9.62
N GLN A 24 11.78 6.21 -8.91
CA GLN A 24 13.15 6.36 -9.36
C GLN A 24 13.39 5.50 -10.61
N ALA A 25 13.33 6.11 -11.80
CA ALA A 25 13.40 5.39 -13.08
C ALA A 25 14.71 4.60 -13.27
N SER A 26 15.78 5.01 -12.59
CA SER A 26 17.09 4.34 -12.61
C SER A 26 17.23 3.26 -11.54
N TYR A 27 16.16 2.89 -10.84
CA TYR A 27 16.24 1.87 -9.79
C TYR A 27 16.58 0.50 -10.42
N PRO A 28 17.63 -0.20 -9.95
CA PRO A 28 18.05 -1.47 -10.54
C PRO A 28 16.91 -2.50 -10.58
N GLY A 29 16.74 -3.18 -11.71
CA GLY A 29 15.71 -4.22 -11.89
C GLY A 29 14.29 -3.68 -12.11
N LEU A 30 14.06 -2.35 -12.14
CA LEU A 30 12.74 -1.76 -12.34
C LEU A 30 12.29 -1.88 -13.81
N LYS A 31 11.13 -2.50 -14.01
CA LYS A 31 10.48 -2.63 -15.32
C LYS A 31 9.00 -2.25 -15.22
N ARG A 32 8.53 -1.40 -16.13
CA ARG A 32 7.09 -1.13 -16.28
C ARG A 32 6.42 -2.29 -17.04
N VAL A 33 5.38 -2.85 -16.47
CA VAL A 33 4.61 -3.97 -17.06
C VAL A 33 3.19 -3.57 -17.48
N HIS A 34 2.68 -2.45 -16.96
CA HIS A 34 1.40 -1.88 -17.37
C HIS A 34 1.44 -0.35 -17.29
N GLU A 35 0.74 0.32 -18.21
CA GLU A 35 0.75 1.79 -18.30
C GLU A 35 -0.38 2.44 -17.48
N LYS A 36 -1.61 1.93 -17.58
CA LYS A 36 -2.81 2.53 -16.96
C LYS A 36 -3.77 1.44 -16.46
N PRO A 37 -3.75 1.07 -15.17
CA PRO A 37 -2.96 1.70 -14.11
C PRO A 37 -1.45 1.43 -14.25
N PRO A 38 -0.58 2.31 -13.73
CA PRO A 38 0.85 2.07 -13.72
C PRO A 38 1.19 0.85 -12.84
N ILE A 39 1.79 -0.17 -13.42
CA ILE A 39 2.28 -1.35 -12.68
C ILE A 39 3.75 -1.57 -13.06
N TYR A 40 4.57 -1.78 -12.04
CA TYR A 40 5.99 -2.02 -12.17
C TYR A 40 6.38 -3.29 -11.44
N VAL A 41 7.39 -3.98 -11.96
CA VAL A 41 8.08 -5.10 -11.32
C VAL A 41 9.51 -4.64 -11.02
N VAL A 42 10.02 -4.98 -9.85
CA VAL A 42 11.44 -4.79 -9.49
C VAL A 42 12.06 -6.15 -9.23
N GLU A 43 12.89 -6.60 -10.16
CA GLU A 43 13.62 -7.86 -10.00
C GLU A 43 14.68 -7.73 -8.90
N SER A 44 14.88 -8.80 -8.13
CA SER A 44 15.87 -8.87 -7.04
C SER A 44 15.77 -7.71 -6.03
N PHE A 45 14.54 -7.24 -5.75
CA PHE A 45 14.31 -6.14 -4.80
C PHE A 45 14.80 -6.49 -3.39
N LEU A 46 14.51 -7.72 -2.95
CA LEU A 46 15.01 -8.31 -1.72
C LEU A 46 16.07 -9.38 -2.05
N THR A 47 17.09 -9.49 -1.20
CA THR A 47 17.99 -10.65 -1.22
C THR A 47 17.34 -11.83 -0.50
N SER A 48 17.84 -13.05 -0.73
CA SER A 48 17.35 -14.25 -0.03
C SER A 48 17.47 -14.10 1.49
N GLU A 49 18.55 -13.51 1.98
CA GLU A 49 18.78 -13.29 3.41
C GLU A 49 17.76 -12.28 4.00
N GLU A 50 17.39 -11.24 3.24
CA GLU A 50 16.38 -10.29 3.67
C GLU A 50 14.98 -10.93 3.73
N CYS A 51 14.65 -11.80 2.76
CA CYS A 51 13.41 -12.59 2.79
C CYS A 51 13.37 -13.50 4.02
N ASP A 52 14.42 -14.28 4.27
CA ASP A 52 14.51 -15.20 5.41
C ASP A 52 14.37 -14.47 6.74
N GLN A 53 14.98 -13.28 6.87
CA GLN A 53 14.85 -12.45 8.07
C GLN A 53 13.42 -11.96 8.29
N LEU A 54 12.74 -11.48 7.23
CA LEU A 54 11.35 -11.04 7.34
C LEU A 54 10.43 -12.20 7.71
N ILE A 55 10.64 -13.38 7.10
CA ILE A 55 9.89 -14.60 7.41
C ILE A 55 10.13 -15.01 8.88
N GLY A 56 11.37 -14.98 9.35
CA GLY A 56 11.74 -15.32 10.71
C GLY A 56 11.10 -14.39 11.75
N VAL A 57 11.09 -13.07 11.50
CA VAL A 57 10.43 -12.08 12.37
C VAL A 57 8.91 -12.23 12.33
N ALA A 58 8.33 -12.50 11.17
CA ALA A 58 6.89 -12.62 11.01
C ALA A 58 6.32 -13.92 11.59
N GLY A 59 7.04 -15.04 11.46
CA GLY A 59 6.63 -16.39 11.86
C GLY A 59 5.90 -16.48 13.19
N PRO A 60 6.50 -16.03 14.32
CA PRO A 60 5.85 -16.10 15.63
C PRO A 60 4.69 -15.11 15.82
N LEU A 61 4.57 -14.10 14.95
CA LEU A 61 3.54 -13.06 15.02
C LEU A 61 2.32 -13.36 14.15
N LEU A 62 2.43 -14.32 13.23
CA LEU A 62 1.38 -14.67 12.28
C LEU A 62 0.14 -15.22 13.01
N GLN A 63 -1.00 -14.59 12.76
CA GLN A 63 -2.30 -14.99 13.30
C GLN A 63 -3.31 -15.15 12.16
N ARG A 64 -4.39 -15.92 12.38
CA ARG A 64 -5.47 -16.03 11.39
C ARG A 64 -6.00 -14.64 11.04
N SER A 65 -6.08 -14.34 9.74
CA SER A 65 -6.54 -13.03 9.26
C SER A 65 -7.96 -12.76 9.75
N LYS A 66 -8.14 -11.67 10.51
CA LYS A 66 -9.47 -11.21 10.92
C LYS A 66 -10.07 -10.42 9.77
N THR A 67 -11.22 -10.85 9.27
CA THR A 67 -12.05 -10.00 8.40
C THR A 67 -12.89 -9.08 9.26
N HIS A 68 -13.02 -7.80 8.86
CA HIS A 68 -14.06 -6.90 9.39
C HIS A 68 -15.49 -7.30 8.93
N ALA A 69 -15.62 -8.39 8.17
CA ALA A 69 -16.89 -8.93 7.74
C ALA A 69 -17.59 -9.69 8.88
N VAL A 70 -18.92 -9.72 8.82
CA VAL A 70 -19.78 -10.49 9.73
C VAL A 70 -19.33 -11.95 9.72
N ALA A 71 -19.18 -12.55 10.92
CA ALA A 71 -18.84 -13.96 11.09
C ALA A 71 -19.79 -14.85 10.27
N GLY A 72 -19.25 -15.68 9.37
CA GLY A 72 -20.03 -16.57 8.50
C GLY A 72 -20.29 -16.07 7.07
N SER A 73 -19.89 -14.85 6.72
CA SER A 73 -19.97 -14.33 5.34
C SER A 73 -18.98 -15.04 4.39
N GLU A 74 -19.26 -15.07 3.09
CA GLU A 74 -18.31 -15.59 2.07
C GLU A 74 -16.93 -14.89 2.15
N ALA A 75 -16.89 -13.62 2.58
CA ALA A 75 -15.66 -12.89 2.86
C ALA A 75 -14.82 -13.53 3.99
N THR A 76 -15.45 -14.12 5.03
CA THR A 76 -14.77 -14.91 6.08
C THR A 76 -14.28 -16.28 5.58
N LYS A 77 -14.93 -16.85 4.56
CA LYS A 77 -14.50 -18.11 3.93
C LYS A 77 -13.30 -17.90 2.99
N GLY A 78 -13.16 -16.70 2.42
CA GLY A 78 -12.15 -16.36 1.42
C GLY A 78 -10.77 -15.96 1.94
N ARG A 79 -10.60 -15.61 3.22
CA ARG A 79 -9.30 -15.24 3.83
C ARG A 79 -8.92 -16.20 4.95
N THR A 80 -8.37 -17.34 4.56
CA THR A 80 -7.79 -18.35 5.47
C THR A 80 -6.31 -18.09 5.79
N SER A 81 -5.71 -17.07 5.17
CA SER A 81 -4.31 -16.69 5.34
C SER A 81 -3.96 -16.32 6.78
N LEU A 82 -2.69 -16.51 7.12
CA LEU A 82 -2.12 -15.91 8.31
C LEU A 82 -1.58 -14.52 7.97
N THR A 83 -1.73 -13.56 8.87
CA THR A 83 -1.18 -12.22 8.69
C THR A 83 -0.64 -11.65 10.00
N CYS A 84 0.31 -10.74 9.88
CA CYS A 84 0.78 -9.89 10.97
C CYS A 84 1.25 -8.54 10.42
N HIS A 85 1.25 -7.53 11.29
CA HIS A 85 1.95 -6.27 11.03
C HIS A 85 3.27 -6.27 11.79
N LEU A 86 4.34 -5.86 11.11
CA LEU A 86 5.65 -5.70 11.71
C LEU A 86 5.81 -4.25 12.17
N ALA A 87 6.29 -4.06 13.40
CA ALA A 87 6.69 -2.73 13.82
C ALA A 87 7.86 -2.27 12.93
N LYS A 88 7.84 -1.01 12.46
CA LYS A 88 8.89 -0.52 11.56
C LYS A 88 10.32 -0.57 12.14
N LYS A 89 10.43 -0.69 13.46
CA LYS A 89 11.68 -0.83 14.22
C LYS A 89 12.15 -2.28 14.40
N ASN A 90 11.34 -3.27 14.02
CA ASN A 90 11.75 -4.67 14.07
C ASN A 90 12.95 -4.90 13.14
N GLN A 91 13.74 -5.92 13.46
CA GLN A 91 14.89 -6.29 12.64
C GLN A 91 14.49 -6.45 11.17
N SER A 92 15.35 -5.94 10.28
CA SER A 92 15.20 -5.95 8.80
C SER A 92 14.14 -5.01 8.20
N CYS A 93 13.12 -4.59 8.97
CA CYS A 93 12.14 -3.60 8.49
C CYS A 93 12.76 -2.25 8.07
N PRO A 94 13.72 -1.66 8.81
CA PRO A 94 14.37 -0.43 8.40
C PRO A 94 15.07 -0.53 7.03
N ILE A 95 15.69 -1.68 6.73
CA ILE A 95 16.39 -1.91 5.46
C ILE A 95 15.38 -1.89 4.30
N VAL A 96 14.29 -2.63 4.44
CA VAL A 96 13.23 -2.69 3.42
C VAL A 96 12.55 -1.34 3.23
N LEU A 97 12.21 -0.64 4.32
CA LEU A 97 11.62 0.70 4.24
C LEU A 97 12.56 1.71 3.59
N GLN A 98 13.88 1.59 3.80
CA GLN A 98 14.87 2.41 3.11
C GLN A 98 14.93 2.09 1.60
N LYS A 99 14.83 0.83 1.20
CA LYS A 99 14.73 0.44 -0.23
C LYS A 99 13.46 1.01 -0.87
N ILE A 100 12.32 0.90 -0.20
CA ILE A 100 11.05 1.50 -0.65
C ILE A 100 11.16 3.02 -0.76
N GLN A 101 11.83 3.69 0.19
CA GLN A 101 12.05 5.13 0.15
C GLN A 101 12.90 5.52 -1.06
N LYS A 102 13.97 4.78 -1.34
CA LYS A 102 14.82 4.99 -2.53
C LYS A 102 14.07 4.74 -3.84
N LEU A 103 13.15 3.79 -3.87
CA LEU A 103 12.33 3.48 -5.04
C LEU A 103 11.25 4.55 -5.31
N THR A 104 10.58 5.01 -4.25
CA THR A 104 9.35 5.81 -4.35
C THR A 104 9.53 7.30 -4.04
N ASN A 105 10.68 7.69 -3.48
CA ASN A 105 10.95 9.01 -2.91
C ASN A 105 9.92 9.46 -1.86
N LYS A 106 9.19 8.53 -1.24
CA LYS A 106 8.23 8.85 -0.17
C LYS A 106 8.91 8.81 1.20
N PRO A 107 8.62 9.79 2.08
CA PRO A 107 9.23 9.82 3.40
C PRO A 107 8.74 8.64 4.23
N TYR A 108 9.63 8.12 5.08
CA TYR A 108 9.35 7.04 6.02
C TYR A 108 8.04 7.20 6.82
N GLY A 109 7.66 8.44 7.17
CA GLY A 109 6.42 8.75 7.88
C GLY A 109 5.15 8.42 7.11
N HIS A 110 5.19 8.40 5.77
CA HIS A 110 4.03 8.08 4.92
C HIS A 110 3.87 6.58 4.66
N MET A 111 4.84 5.76 5.07
CA MET A 111 4.74 4.32 4.94
C MET A 111 3.90 3.76 6.09
N GLU A 112 2.96 2.88 5.82
CA GLU A 112 2.27 2.16 6.89
C GLU A 112 3.20 1.11 7.53
N LEU A 113 2.70 0.40 8.54
CA LEU A 113 3.42 -0.76 9.07
C LEU A 113 3.50 -1.85 7.99
N PRO A 114 4.68 -2.43 7.72
CA PRO A 114 4.77 -3.58 6.83
C PRO A 114 3.82 -4.70 7.27
N GLN A 115 3.03 -5.21 6.33
CA GLN A 115 2.13 -6.32 6.56
C GLN A 115 2.69 -7.56 5.88
N VAL A 116 2.79 -8.67 6.62
CA VAL A 116 3.15 -9.98 6.08
C VAL A 116 1.90 -10.83 6.02
N ALA A 117 1.75 -11.57 4.92
CA ALA A 117 0.69 -12.56 4.75
C ALA A 117 1.29 -13.89 4.29
N ARG A 118 0.81 -14.99 4.87
CA ARG A 118 1.17 -16.36 4.47
C ARG A 118 -0.07 -17.08 3.99
N TYR A 119 0.02 -17.61 2.77
CA TYR A 119 -1.00 -18.44 2.14
C TYR A 119 -0.51 -19.88 2.11
N THR A 120 -1.35 -20.82 2.51
CA THR A 120 -1.14 -22.26 2.29
C THR A 120 -2.03 -22.74 1.14
N ASP A 121 -1.99 -24.05 0.87
CA ASP A 121 -2.81 -24.66 -0.18
C ASP A 121 -4.29 -24.26 -0.07
N SER A 122 -4.89 -23.96 -1.22
CA SER A 122 -6.28 -23.51 -1.36
C SER A 122 -6.63 -22.16 -0.73
N GLN A 123 -5.68 -21.49 -0.06
CA GLN A 123 -5.90 -20.15 0.46
C GLN A 123 -5.72 -19.11 -0.64
N ARG A 124 -6.53 -18.05 -0.60
CA ARG A 124 -6.47 -16.96 -1.57
C ARG A 124 -6.77 -15.62 -0.90
N TYR A 125 -6.55 -14.56 -1.65
CA TYR A 125 -7.04 -13.24 -1.32
C TYR A 125 -7.96 -12.80 -2.44
N VAL A 126 -9.21 -12.49 -2.10
CA VAL A 126 -10.19 -12.03 -3.09
C VAL A 126 -9.83 -10.64 -3.59
N GLU A 127 -10.25 -10.33 -4.80
CA GLU A 127 -10.07 -9.01 -5.41
C GLU A 127 -10.62 -7.89 -4.52
N HIS A 128 -9.85 -6.81 -4.43
CA HIS A 128 -10.21 -5.64 -3.63
C HIS A 128 -9.34 -4.45 -4.07
N TYR A 129 -9.75 -3.24 -3.65
CA TYR A 129 -8.91 -2.05 -3.72
C TYR A 129 -8.14 -1.88 -2.42
N ASP A 130 -6.86 -1.49 -2.52
CA ASP A 130 -6.07 -1.13 -1.35
C ASP A 130 -6.46 0.23 -0.78
N GLY A 131 -6.89 1.15 -1.66
CA GLY A 131 -7.42 2.46 -1.29
C GLY A 131 -8.88 2.40 -0.85
N VAL A 132 -9.32 3.45 -0.17
CA VAL A 132 -10.70 3.61 0.31
C VAL A 132 -11.47 4.66 -0.49
N ASP A 133 -12.80 4.70 -0.43
CA ASP A 133 -13.56 5.83 -0.99
C ASP A 133 -13.62 6.99 0.03
N PRO A 134 -12.89 8.11 -0.18
CA PRO A 134 -12.84 9.22 0.77
C PRO A 134 -14.16 10.01 0.84
N HIS A 135 -15.15 9.74 -0.01
CA HIS A 135 -16.47 10.36 0.03
C HIS A 135 -17.46 9.63 0.94
N THR A 136 -17.10 8.43 1.42
CA THR A 136 -17.86 7.70 2.45
C THR A 136 -17.42 8.10 3.86
N GLU A 137 -18.29 7.90 4.86
CA GLU A 137 -17.94 8.13 6.27
C GLU A 137 -16.77 7.25 6.71
N ALA A 138 -16.83 5.96 6.39
CA ALA A 138 -15.77 5.00 6.71
C ALA A 138 -14.44 5.37 6.05
N GLY A 139 -14.44 5.80 4.79
CA GLY A 139 -13.23 6.22 4.10
C GLY A 139 -12.65 7.54 4.64
N ARG A 140 -13.49 8.50 5.03
CA ARG A 140 -13.03 9.70 5.75
C ARG A 140 -12.37 9.35 7.08
N ALA A 141 -13.00 8.46 7.85
CA ALA A 141 -12.47 8.01 9.13
C ALA A 141 -11.12 7.29 8.97
N PHE A 142 -10.98 6.45 7.93
CA PHE A 142 -9.72 5.82 7.59
C PHE A 142 -8.64 6.85 7.23
N CYS A 143 -8.95 7.77 6.31
CA CYS A 143 -8.00 8.79 5.84
C CYS A 143 -7.64 9.83 6.91
N ALA A 144 -8.40 9.96 8.00
CA ALA A 144 -8.12 10.90 9.08
C ALA A 144 -6.74 10.65 9.74
N ASN A 145 -6.25 9.40 9.70
CA ASN A 145 -5.02 8.97 10.36
C ASN A 145 -3.92 8.58 9.37
N GLY A 146 -3.57 9.48 8.45
CA GLY A 146 -2.44 9.29 7.52
C GLY A 146 -2.77 9.47 6.05
N GLY A 147 -4.02 9.77 5.71
CA GLY A 147 -4.47 10.04 4.35
C GLY A 147 -4.84 8.79 3.56
N GLN A 148 -4.94 8.96 2.24
CA GLN A 148 -5.28 7.89 1.30
C GLN A 148 -4.02 7.15 0.82
N ARG A 149 -4.13 5.83 0.64
CA ARG A 149 -3.10 5.03 -0.04
C ARG A 149 -3.05 5.38 -1.52
N ILE A 150 -1.87 5.80 -1.98
CA ILE A 150 -1.64 6.17 -3.39
C ILE A 150 -0.85 5.13 -4.18
N ALA A 151 -0.23 4.17 -3.48
CA ALA A 151 0.56 3.09 -4.06
C ALA A 151 0.73 1.95 -3.06
N THR A 152 0.94 0.74 -3.58
CA THR A 152 1.27 -0.46 -2.81
C THR A 152 2.56 -1.06 -3.34
N VAL A 153 3.46 -1.44 -2.44
CA VAL A 153 4.66 -2.23 -2.78
C VAL A 153 4.44 -3.65 -2.26
N LEU A 154 4.07 -4.56 -3.16
CA LEU A 154 3.92 -5.98 -2.85
C LEU A 154 5.28 -6.67 -3.08
N MET A 155 5.79 -7.32 -2.04
CA MET A 155 7.07 -8.05 -2.08
C MET A 155 6.79 -9.53 -1.87
N TYR A 156 7.39 -10.37 -2.72
CA TYR A 156 7.37 -11.81 -2.56
C TYR A 156 8.53 -12.21 -1.64
N LEU A 157 8.21 -12.98 -0.60
CA LEU A 157 9.15 -13.50 0.40
C LEU A 157 9.43 -14.97 0.16
#